data_AF-A0A841DZW5-F1
#
_entry.id   AF-A0A841DZW5-F1
#
_cell.length_a   1.000
_cell.length_b   1.000
_cell.length_c   1.000
_cell.angle_alpha   90.00
_cell.angle_beta   90.00
_cell.angle_gamma   90.00
#
_symmetry.space_group_name_H-M   'P 1'
#
loop_
_entity.id
_entity.type
_entity.pdbx_description
1 polymer ?
#
loop_
_entity_poly.entity_id
_entity_poly.type
_entity_poly.pdbx_seq_one_letter_code
_entity_poly.pdbx_strand_id
1 'polypeptide(L)'
;MYVLDANVFISAKNAHYGMDFAPGFWSWLHTAHAAGVVCSVDAVRDELMDGADELADWVKALPRSFFRPVDAVALVELQKLAAWANQTPQYTQTAVSTFLAGADNFLVGQLRDQSVRLVV
;
A
#
# COMPACT_ATOMS: atom_id res chain seq x y z
N MET A 1 -5.28 13.38 3.03
CA MET A 1 -4.03 12.59 2.93
C MET A 1 -4.29 11.41 1.99
N TYR A 2 -3.32 11.01 1.19
CA TYR A 2 -3.44 9.91 0.24
C TYR A 2 -2.63 8.71 0.71
N VAL A 3 -3.21 7.52 0.57
CA VAL A 3 -2.51 6.24 0.78
C VAL A 3 -2.22 5.65 -0.58
N LEU A 4 -0.95 5.39 -0.85
CA LEU A 4 -0.48 4.85 -2.12
C LEU A 4 -0.41 3.33 -2.05
N ASP A 5 -1.04 2.67 -3.02
CA ASP A 5 -0.94 1.24 -3.27
C ASP A 5 0.41 0.86 -3.92
N ALA A 6 0.83 -0.40 -3.78
CA ALA A 6 1.98 -0.98 -4.46
C ALA A 6 1.91 -0.78 -5.99
N ASN A 7 0.71 -0.92 -6.56
CA ASN A 7 0.49 -0.77 -8.01
C ASN A 7 0.87 0.61 -8.54
N VAL A 8 0.72 1.68 -7.74
CA VAL A 8 1.15 3.04 -8.13
C VAL A 8 2.65 3.06 -8.39
N PHE A 9 3.44 2.42 -7.53
CA PHE A 9 4.90 2.38 -7.65
C PHE A 9 5.34 1.43 -8.77
N ILE A 10 4.76 0.23 -8.83
CA ILE A 10 5.08 -0.80 -9.83
C ILE A 10 4.76 -0.29 -11.24
N SER A 11 3.57 0.30 -11.42
CA SER A 11 3.15 0.85 -12.71
C SER A 11 3.96 2.09 -13.08
N ALA A 12 4.28 2.96 -12.12
CA ALA A 12 5.14 4.11 -12.37
C ALA A 12 6.51 3.67 -12.90
N LYS A 13 7.15 2.70 -12.24
CA LYS A 13 8.44 2.14 -12.66
C LYS A 13 8.34 1.50 -14.05
N ASN A 14 7.38 0.60 -14.25
CA ASN A 14 7.33 -0.25 -15.45
C ASN A 14 6.76 0.44 -16.69
N ALA A 15 6.07 1.57 -16.53
CA ALA A 15 5.48 2.33 -17.63
C ALA A 15 6.19 3.67 -17.86
N HIS A 16 5.48 4.79 -17.65
CA HIS A 16 5.89 6.11 -18.14
C HIS A 16 6.85 6.86 -17.20
N TYR A 17 7.12 6.34 -16.00
CA TYR A 17 7.92 7.00 -14.96
C TYR A 17 9.08 6.14 -14.46
N GLY A 18 9.71 5.37 -15.36
CA GLY A 18 10.93 4.63 -15.04
C GLY A 18 11.94 5.52 -14.30
N MET A 19 12.61 4.97 -13.30
CA MET A 19 13.40 5.76 -12.33
C MET A 19 14.48 6.62 -13.00
N ASP A 20 15.10 6.09 -14.06
CA ASP A 20 16.10 6.78 -14.86
C ASP A 20 15.50 7.81 -15.83
N PHE A 21 14.24 7.64 -16.22
CA PHE A 21 13.55 8.47 -17.20
C PHE A 21 12.81 9.66 -16.57
N ALA A 22 12.22 9.46 -15.38
CA ALA A 22 11.42 10.47 -14.71
C ALA A 22 11.77 10.62 -13.21
N PRO A 23 13.03 10.98 -12.87
CA PRO A 23 13.46 11.11 -11.47
C PRO A 23 12.66 12.16 -10.68
N GLY A 24 12.08 13.15 -11.37
CA GLY A 24 11.24 14.18 -10.76
C GLY A 24 9.98 13.63 -10.07
N PHE A 25 9.37 12.57 -10.61
CA PHE A 25 8.22 11.91 -9.98
C PHE A 25 8.60 11.30 -8.62
N TRP A 26 9.71 10.56 -8.60
CA TRP A 26 10.22 9.90 -7.40
C TRP A 26 10.67 10.92 -6.34
N SER A 27 11.34 12.00 -6.74
CA SER A 27 11.68 13.11 -5.83
C SER A 27 10.44 13.85 -5.31
N TRP A 28 9.39 13.95 -6.13
CA TRP A 28 8.14 14.55 -5.70
C TRP A 28 7.44 13.71 -4.63
N LEU A 29 7.47 12.37 -4.71
CA LEU A 29 6.91 11.49 -3.68
C LEU A 29 7.54 11.73 -2.30
N HIS A 30 8.86 11.89 -2.24
CA HIS A 30 9.57 12.26 -1.01
C HIS A 30 9.07 13.60 -0.45
N THR A 31 8.92 14.60 -1.32
CA THR A 31 8.48 15.95 -0.93
C THR A 31 7.03 15.95 -0.47
N ALA A 32 6.16 15.23 -1.18
CA ALA A 32 4.75 15.07 -0.83
C ALA A 32 4.58 14.34 0.50
N HIS A 33 5.44 13.35 0.80
CA HIS A 33 5.43 12.68 2.10
C HIS A 33 5.87 13.63 3.22
N ALA A 34 6.96 14.39 3.02
CA ALA A 34 7.42 15.37 3.99
C ALA A 34 6.34 16.46 4.28
N ALA A 35 5.51 16.77 3.29
CA ALA A 35 4.36 17.66 3.43
C ALA A 35 3.10 17.02 4.05
N GLY A 36 3.14 15.73 4.41
CA GLY A 36 2.00 14.99 4.97
C GLY A 36 0.87 14.71 3.97
N VAL A 37 1.16 14.83 2.67
CA VAL A 37 0.16 14.65 1.60
C VAL A 37 -0.01 13.18 1.27
N VAL A 38 1.09 12.42 1.21
CA VAL A 38 1.10 10.99 0.86
C VAL A 38 1.75 10.13 1.95
N CYS A 39 1.25 8.92 2.10
CA CYS A 39 1.89 7.83 2.84
C CYS A 39 1.54 6.48 2.19
N SER A 40 2.13 5.40 2.67
CA SER A 40 1.71 4.04 2.35
C SER A 40 1.68 3.20 3.64
N VAL A 41 1.38 1.91 3.53
CA VAL A 41 1.29 0.97 4.67
C VAL A 41 2.43 -0.03 4.66
N ASP A 42 2.73 -0.61 5.82
CA ASP A 42 3.81 -1.60 5.96
C ASP A 42 3.65 -2.79 5.02
N ALA A 43 2.42 -3.27 4.81
CA ALA A 43 2.17 -4.36 3.88
C ALA A 43 2.60 -4.05 2.44
N VAL A 44 2.37 -2.81 1.98
CA VAL A 44 2.83 -2.35 0.65
C VAL A 44 4.35 -2.28 0.61
N ARG A 45 5.00 -1.83 1.70
CA ARG A 45 6.47 -1.84 1.78
C ARG A 45 7.03 -3.24 1.58
N ASP A 46 6.46 -4.22 2.26
CA ASP A 46 6.93 -5.61 2.21
C ASP A 46 6.74 -6.19 0.81
N GLU A 47 5.58 -5.95 0.17
CA GLU A 47 5.35 -6.33 -1.23
C GLU A 47 6.35 -5.69 -2.21
N LEU A 48 6.64 -4.40 -2.07
CA LEU A 48 7.62 -3.72 -2.93
C LEU A 48 9.05 -4.21 -2.69
N MET A 49 9.39 -4.63 -1.47
CA MET A 49 10.70 -5.20 -1.17
C MET A 49 10.87 -6.61 -1.75
N ASP A 50 9.80 -7.40 -1.82
CA ASP A 50 9.81 -8.76 -2.37
C ASP A 50 10.14 -8.79 -3.86
N GLY A 51 9.88 -7.68 -4.59
CA GLY A 51 10.25 -7.52 -5.99
C GLY A 51 11.77 -7.56 -6.27
N ALA A 52 12.61 -7.33 -5.25
CA ALA A 52 14.08 -7.45 -5.29
C ALA A 52 14.76 -6.72 -6.48
N ASP A 53 14.25 -5.54 -6.83
CA ASP A 53 14.69 -4.74 -7.97
C ASP A 53 15.08 -3.30 -7.56
N GLU A 54 15.31 -2.42 -8.53
CA GLU A 54 15.61 -0.99 -8.29
C GLU A 54 14.55 -0.27 -7.44
N LEU A 55 13.28 -0.72 -7.50
CA LEU A 55 12.21 -0.17 -6.68
C LEU A 55 12.35 -0.62 -5.24
N ALA A 56 12.72 -1.88 -4.99
CA ALA A 56 13.05 -2.35 -3.65
C ALA A 56 14.21 -1.54 -3.04
N ASP A 57 15.23 -1.19 -3.80
CA ASP A 57 16.35 -0.38 -3.32
C ASP A 57 15.94 1.07 -3.01
N TRP A 58 15.11 1.67 -3.87
CA TRP A 58 14.52 2.98 -3.59
C TRP A 58 13.63 2.97 -2.33
N VAL A 59 12.83 1.92 -2.14
CA VAL A 59 11.99 1.73 -0.94
C VAL A 59 12.83 1.60 0.33
N LYS A 60 13.98 0.93 0.28
CA LYS A 60 14.90 0.84 1.44
C LYS A 60 15.48 2.19 1.82
N ALA A 61 15.64 3.11 0.87
CA ALA A 61 16.17 4.46 1.10
C ALA A 61 15.10 5.45 1.61
N LEU A 62 13.81 5.11 1.53
CA LEU A 62 12.74 5.94 2.09
C LEU A 62 12.80 5.99 3.62
N PRO A 63 12.38 7.12 4.24
CA PRO A 63 12.25 7.18 5.69
C PRO A 63 11.18 6.20 6.18
N ARG A 64 11.41 5.56 7.34
CA ARG A 64 10.46 4.60 7.93
C ARG A 64 9.06 5.19 8.11
N SER A 65 8.96 6.51 8.32
CA SER A 65 7.70 7.25 8.45
C SER A 65 6.82 7.24 7.20
N PHE A 66 7.38 6.92 6.03
CA PHE A 66 6.64 6.81 4.77
C PHE A 66 5.60 5.69 4.84
N PHE A 67 5.94 4.62 5.54
CA PHE A 67 5.13 3.43 5.69
C PHE A 67 4.56 3.37 7.10
N ARG A 68 3.24 3.42 7.20
CA ARG A 68 2.53 3.41 8.46
C ARG A 68 2.19 1.98 8.86
N PRO A 69 2.40 1.61 10.14
CA PRO A 69 1.89 0.35 10.63
C PRO A 69 0.35 0.38 10.63
N VAL A 70 -0.23 -0.81 10.50
CA VAL A 70 -1.68 -1.01 10.67
C VAL A 70 -2.04 -0.60 12.10
N ASP A 71 -2.84 0.45 12.24
CA ASP A 71 -3.27 0.89 13.56
C ASP A 71 -4.42 0.03 14.11
N ALA A 72 -4.72 0.18 15.40
CA ALA A 72 -5.75 -0.60 16.07
C ALA A 72 -7.16 -0.37 15.48
N VAL A 73 -7.41 0.79 14.86
CA VAL A 73 -8.70 1.10 14.24
C VAL A 73 -8.83 0.34 12.93
N ALA A 74 -7.78 0.36 12.10
CA ALA A 74 -7.71 -0.44 10.89
C ALA A 74 -7.84 -1.94 11.21
N LEU A 75 -7.18 -2.43 12.27
CA LEU A 75 -7.25 -3.84 12.68
C LEU A 75 -8.68 -4.31 12.99
N VAL A 76 -9.48 -3.48 13.66
CA VAL A 76 -10.91 -3.81 13.94
C VAL A 76 -11.71 -3.93 12.64
N GLU A 77 -11.39 -3.15 11.62
CA GLU A 77 -12.07 -3.23 10.32
C GLU A 77 -11.60 -4.42 9.50
N LEU A 78 -10.31 -4.74 9.54
CA LEU A 78 -9.78 -5.96 8.94
C LEU A 78 -10.45 -7.19 9.54
N GLN A 79 -10.73 -7.20 10.85
CA GLN A 79 -11.50 -8.27 11.50
C GLN A 79 -12.93 -8.37 10.98
N LYS A 80 -13.62 -7.23 10.78
CA LYS A 80 -14.98 -7.22 10.20
C LYS A 80 -14.98 -7.70 8.75
N LEU A 81 -14.01 -7.25 7.96
CA LEU A 81 -13.85 -7.64 6.57
C LEU A 81 -13.53 -9.13 6.44
N ALA A 82 -12.66 -9.65 7.30
CA ALA A 82 -12.37 -11.08 7.41
C ALA A 82 -13.61 -11.89 7.80
N ALA A 83 -14.40 -11.43 8.77
CA ALA A 83 -15.64 -12.10 9.16
C ALA A 83 -16.64 -12.13 7.99
N TRP A 84 -16.82 -11.02 7.28
CA TRP A 84 -17.69 -10.94 6.10
C TRP A 84 -17.22 -11.89 4.98
N ALA A 85 -15.92 -11.89 4.67
CA ALA A 85 -15.36 -12.73 3.62
C ALA A 85 -15.54 -14.23 3.93
N ASN A 86 -15.29 -14.66 5.17
CA ASN A 86 -15.48 -16.05 5.60
C ASN A 86 -16.96 -16.47 5.66
N GLN A 87 -17.89 -15.53 5.85
CA GLN A 87 -19.33 -15.81 5.91
C GLN A 87 -20.00 -15.77 4.53
N THR A 88 -19.29 -15.33 3.48
CA THR A 88 -19.86 -15.21 2.14
C THR A 88 -19.75 -16.54 1.38
N PRO A 89 -20.86 -17.23 1.05
CA PRO A 89 -20.83 -18.60 0.51
C PRO A 89 -20.18 -18.74 -0.87
N GLN A 90 -20.02 -17.64 -1.59
CA GLN A 90 -19.50 -17.62 -2.96
C GLN A 90 -17.98 -17.67 -3.05
N TYR A 91 -17.27 -17.51 -1.92
CA TYR A 91 -15.81 -17.50 -1.88
C TYR A 91 -15.27 -18.84 -1.37
N THR A 92 -14.24 -19.35 -2.03
CA THR A 92 -13.51 -20.51 -1.52
C THR A 92 -12.61 -20.08 -0.36
N GLN A 93 -12.34 -21.00 0.59
CA GLN A 93 -11.46 -20.70 1.71
C GLN A 93 -10.05 -20.27 1.26
N THR A 94 -9.57 -20.83 0.14
CA THR A 94 -8.30 -20.43 -0.48
C THR A 94 -8.35 -18.97 -0.94
N ALA A 95 -9.40 -18.56 -1.65
CA ALA A 95 -9.54 -17.18 -2.11
C ALA A 95 -9.64 -16.17 -0.94
N VAL A 96 -10.38 -16.52 0.12
CA VAL A 96 -10.45 -15.70 1.34
C VAL A 96 -9.06 -15.57 1.99
N SER A 97 -8.33 -16.68 2.11
CA SER A 97 -6.99 -16.67 2.72
C SER A 97 -5.98 -15.86 1.91
N THR A 98 -6.02 -15.97 0.57
CA THR A 98 -5.18 -15.17 -0.33
C THR A 98 -5.50 -13.69 -0.21
N PHE A 99 -6.77 -13.30 -0.21
CA PHE A 99 -7.17 -11.90 -0.05
C PHE A 99 -6.73 -11.32 1.30
N LEU A 100 -6.94 -12.04 2.40
CA LEU A 100 -6.59 -11.56 3.75
C LEU A 100 -5.09 -11.44 3.99
N ALA A 101 -4.27 -12.18 3.24
CA ALA A 101 -2.82 -12.11 3.30
C ALA A 101 -2.21 -10.98 2.43
N GLY A 102 -2.96 -10.44 1.47
CA GLY A 102 -2.48 -9.42 0.54
C GLY A 102 -2.48 -7.99 1.10
N ALA A 103 -1.67 -7.12 0.51
CA ALA A 103 -1.59 -5.70 0.87
C ALA A 103 -2.93 -4.96 0.70
N ASP A 104 -3.74 -5.37 -0.30
CA ASP A 104 -5.08 -4.83 -0.59
C ASP A 104 -6.00 -4.80 0.62
N ASN A 105 -5.98 -5.86 1.43
CA ASN A 105 -6.78 -5.95 2.65
C ASN A 105 -6.42 -4.81 3.62
N PHE A 106 -5.13 -4.57 3.82
CA PHE A 106 -4.62 -3.53 4.71
C PHE A 106 -4.92 -2.12 4.20
N LEU A 107 -4.93 -1.91 2.88
CA LEU A 107 -5.35 -0.66 2.27
C LEU A 107 -6.82 -0.34 2.57
N VAL A 108 -7.71 -1.34 2.49
CA VAL A 108 -9.14 -1.17 2.85
C VAL A 108 -9.30 -0.80 4.33
N GLY A 109 -8.54 -1.43 5.23
CA GLY A 109 -8.55 -1.09 6.65
C GLY A 109 -8.16 0.38 6.92
N GLN A 110 -7.20 0.92 6.17
CA GLN A 110 -6.69 2.28 6.35
C GLN A 110 -7.69 3.36 5.89
N LEU A 111 -8.62 3.04 4.99
CA LEU A 111 -9.57 4.00 4.39
C LEU A 111 -10.76 4.36 5.26
N ARG A 112 -10.91 3.76 6.45
CA ARG A 112 -12.00 4.13 7.36
C ARG A 112 -11.79 5.50 8.03
N ASP A 113 -10.55 6.01 8.05
CA ASP A 113 -10.34 7.43 8.27
C ASP A 113 -10.91 8.19 7.06
N GLN A 114 -12.09 8.80 7.23
CA GLN A 114 -12.84 9.52 6.18
C GLN A 114 -12.05 10.68 5.54
N SER A 115 -10.88 11.02 6.09
CA SER A 115 -9.96 12.05 5.59
C SER A 115 -8.90 11.50 4.62
N VAL A 116 -8.92 10.19 4.35
CA VAL A 116 -7.92 9.47 3.56
C VAL A 116 -8.50 9.01 2.22
N ARG A 117 -7.71 9.13 1.16
CA ARG A 117 -8.07 8.68 -0.19
C ARG A 117 -7.07 7.66 -0.69
N LEU A 118 -7.54 6.55 -1.25
CA LEU A 118 -6.68 5.53 -1.87
C LEU A 118 -6.27 5.99 -3.27
N VAL A 119 -5.03 5.74 -3.64
CA VAL A 119 -4.54 5.82 -5.03
C VAL A 119 -4.05 4.43 -5.41
N VAL A 120 -4.65 3.87 -6.47
CA VAL A 120 -4.32 2.58 -7.09
C VAL A 120 -3.71 2.77 -8.46
#